data_AF-A0A2V7IP97-F1
#
_entry.id   AF-A0A2V7IP97-F1
#
_cell.length_a   1.000
_cell.length_b   1.000
_cell.length_c   1.000
_cell.angle_alpha   90.00
_cell.angle_beta   90.00
_cell.angle_gamma   90.00
#
_symmetry.space_group_name_H-M   'P 1'
#
loop_
_entity.id
_entity.type
_entity.pdbx_description
1 polymer ?
#
loop_
_entity_poly.entity_id
_entity_poly.type
_entity_poly.pdbx_seq_one_letter_code
_entity_poly.pdbx_strand_id
1 'polypeptide(L)' 'MRFMILVKANKDSEAGVLPKERALSAMGKFNEELAKAGVLLAAEGLQASSKGARVRFSGSKRTVIDGPFAETKELIAG' A
#
# COMPACT_ATOMS: atom_id res chain seq x y z
N MET A 1 7.98 10.36 -18.88
CA MET A 1 8.70 9.67 -17.78
C MET A 1 7.67 9.30 -16.72
N ARG A 2 7.81 8.14 -16.05
CA ARG A 2 6.86 7.67 -15.02
C ARG A 2 7.57 7.57 -13.67
N PHE A 3 6.82 7.80 -12.60
CA PHE A 3 7.30 7.69 -11.23
C PHE A 3 6.43 6.72 -10.45
N MET A 4 7.04 6.01 -9.51
CA MET A 4 6.34 5.23 -8.50
C MET A 4 6.61 5.89 -7.15
N ILE A 5 5.54 6.27 -6.47
CA ILE A 5 5.61 6.85 -5.13
C ILE A 5 5.20 5.75 -4.16
N LEU A 6 6.03 5.47 -3.16
CA LEU A 6 5.76 4.45 -2.15
C LEU A 6 5.55 5.11 -0.79
N VAL A 7 4.40 4.86 -0.20
CA VAL A 7 4.07 5.26 1.17
C VAL A 7 4.50 4.15 2.11
N LYS A 8 5.36 4.50 3.08
CA LYS A 8 5.79 3.55 4.12
C LYS A 8 4.67 3.27 5.11
N ALA A 9 4.54 2.02 5.50
CA ALA A 9 3.64 1.63 6.57
C ALA A 9 4.08 2.21 7.91
N ASN A 10 3.13 2.35 8.82
CA ASN A 10 3.36 2.73 10.20
C ASN A 10 2.45 1.90 11.13
N LYS A 11 2.50 2.17 12.43
CA LYS A 11 1.69 1.45 13.42
C LYS A 11 0.18 1.56 13.14
N ASP A 12 -0.28 2.72 12.69
CA ASP A 12 -1.69 2.98 12.45
C ASP A 12 -2.19 2.24 11.20
N SER A 13 -1.42 2.27 10.11
CA SER A 13 -1.78 1.54 8.88
C SER A 13 -1.80 0.03 9.08
N GLU A 14 -0.82 -0.52 9.81
CA GLU A 14 -0.77 -1.95 10.14
C GLU A 14 -1.88 -2.36 11.14
N ALA A 15 -2.36 -1.42 11.97
CA ALA A 15 -3.51 -1.62 12.83
C ALA A 15 -4.86 -1.42 12.11
N GLY A 16 -4.86 -1.06 10.82
CA GLY A 16 -6.07 -0.79 10.03
C GLY A 16 -6.81 0.48 10.44
N VAL A 17 -6.11 1.43 11.08
CA VAL A 17 -6.67 2.73 11.46
C VAL A 17 -6.89 3.54 10.19
N LEU A 18 -8.12 3.97 9.97
CA LEU A 18 -8.47 4.78 8.81
C LEU A 18 -8.17 6.27 9.06
N PRO A 19 -7.79 7.02 8.01
CA PRO A 19 -7.69 8.47 8.10
C PRO A 19 -9.05 9.10 8.42
N LYS A 20 -9.03 10.31 8.99
CA LYS A 20 -10.25 11.10 9.20
C LYS A 20 -10.94 11.36 7.87
N GLU A 21 -12.28 11.38 7.87
CA GLU A 21 -13.10 11.59 6.68
C GLU A 21 -12.71 12.83 5.87
N ARG A 22 -12.41 13.95 6.55
CA ARG A 22 -11.94 15.17 5.89
C ARG A 22 -10.65 14.97 5.08
N ALA A 23 -9.72 14.15 5.59
CA ALA A 23 -8.48 13.83 4.88
C ALA A 23 -8.75 12.92 3.68
N LEU A 24 -9.61 11.91 3.83
CA LEU A 24 -10.03 11.04 2.72
C LEU A 24 -10.71 11.83 1.59
N SER A 25 -11.61 12.76 1.95
CA SER A 25 -12.31 13.60 0.97
C SER A 25 -11.34 14.53 0.22
N ALA A 26 -10.39 15.14 0.92
CA ALA A 26 -9.37 16.00 0.29
C ALA A 26 -8.45 15.19 -0.65
N MET A 27 -8.03 13.99 -0.23
CA MET A 27 -7.22 13.08 -1.04
C MET A 27 -7.97 12.63 -2.29
N GLY A 28 -9.26 12.27 -2.16
CA GLY A 28 -10.09 11.87 -3.29
C GLY A 28 -10.22 12.96 -4.35
N LYS A 29 -10.48 14.21 -3.94
CA LYS A 29 -10.54 15.36 -4.86
C LYS A 29 -9.22 15.58 -5.59
N PHE A 30 -8.10 15.55 -4.86
CA PHE A 30 -6.78 15.72 -5.44
C PHE A 30 -6.44 14.61 -6.45
N ASN A 31 -6.73 13.35 -6.12
CA ASN A 31 -6.51 12.23 -7.03
C ASN A 31 -7.39 12.34 -8.29
N GLU A 32 -8.64 12.81 -8.16
CA GLU A 32 -9.54 13.03 -9.29
C GLU A 32 -8.99 14.11 -10.24
N GLU A 33 -8.47 15.22 -9.71
CA GLU A 33 -7.82 16.26 -10.50
C GLU A 33 -6.59 15.75 -11.26
N LEU A 34 -5.73 14.98 -10.59
CA LEU A 34 -4.54 14.38 -11.22
C LEU A 34 -4.90 13.34 -12.29
N ALA A 35 -5.97 12.57 -12.07
CA ALA A 35 -6.48 11.62 -13.06
C ALA A 35 -7.03 12.35 -14.30
N LYS A 36 -7.83 13.41 -14.11
CA LYS A 36 -8.34 14.25 -15.21
C LYS A 36 -7.20 14.92 -16.00
N ALA A 37 -6.12 15.30 -15.33
CA ALA A 37 -4.93 15.84 -15.96
C ALA A 37 -4.06 14.78 -16.69
N GLY A 38 -4.39 13.49 -16.58
CA GLY A 38 -3.63 12.40 -17.17
C GLY A 38 -2.29 12.10 -16.48
N VAL A 39 -2.09 12.62 -15.26
CA VAL A 39 -0.84 12.48 -14.49
C VAL A 39 -0.91 11.24 -13.58
N LEU A 40 -2.08 10.96 -12.99
CA LEU A 40 -2.27 9.80 -12.13
C LEU A 40 -2.61 8.55 -12.96
N LEU A 41 -1.71 7.57 -12.94
CA LEU A 41 -1.92 6.29 -13.64
C LEU A 41 -2.59 5.24 -12.74
N ALA A 42 -2.24 5.22 -11.46
CA ALA A 42 -2.82 4.36 -10.44
C ALA A 42 -2.52 4.94 -9.04
N ALA A 43 -3.43 4.75 -8.09
CA ALA A 43 -3.23 5.01 -6.67
C ALA A 43 -4.10 4.05 -5.87
N GLU A 44 -3.46 3.15 -5.14
CA GLU A 44 -4.15 2.13 -4.36
C GLU A 44 -3.56 2.05 -2.96
N GLY A 45 -4.40 1.81 -1.96
CA GLY A 45 -3.96 1.49 -0.61
C GLY A 45 -3.77 -0.02 -0.47
N LEU A 46 -2.68 -0.43 0.18
CA LEU A 46 -2.45 -1.82 0.55
C LEU A 46 -3.08 -2.12 1.92
N GLN A 47 -3.51 -3.37 2.11
CA GLN A 47 -3.96 -3.84 3.42
C GLN A 47 -2.75 -4.09 4.35
N ALA A 48 -3.01 -4.08 5.66
CA ALA A 48 -2.03 -4.44 6.68
C ALA A 48 -1.34 -5.78 6.36
N SER A 49 -0.04 -5.88 6.67
CA SER A 49 0.77 -7.05 6.32
C SER A 49 0.30 -8.35 6.97
N SER A 50 -0.46 -8.28 8.07
CA SER A 50 -1.14 -9.42 8.70
C SER A 50 -2.14 -10.13 7.79
N LYS A 51 -2.62 -9.46 6.73
CA LYS A 51 -3.48 -10.04 5.68
C LYS A 51 -2.70 -10.44 4.42
N GLY A 52 -1.40 -10.18 4.40
CA GLY A 52 -0.52 -10.52 3.27
C GLY A 52 0.06 -11.92 3.39
N ALA A 53 0.65 -12.38 2.28
CA ALA A 53 1.47 -13.58 2.24
C ALA A 53 2.68 -13.35 1.32
N ARG A 54 3.79 -14.02 1.61
CA ARG A 54 4.99 -14.04 0.77
C ARG A 54 5.13 -15.40 0.12
N VAL A 55 5.19 -15.41 -1.22
CA VAL A 55 5.50 -16.62 -1.98
C VAL A 55 6.99 -16.65 -2.30
N ARG A 56 7.71 -17.61 -1.72
CA ARG A 56 9.13 -17.84 -2.00
C ARG A 56 9.30 -18.91 -3.07
N PHE A 57 10.06 -18.59 -4.10
CA PHE A 57 10.46 -19.51 -5.17
C PHE A 57 11.91 -19.95 -4.95
N SER A 58 12.17 -21.25 -5.08
CA SER A 58 13.52 -21.82 -5.05
C SER A 58 13.58 -23.03 -5.99
N GLY A 59 14.12 -22.85 -7.19
CA GLY A 59 14.04 -23.84 -8.26
C GLY A 59 12.58 -24.20 -8.58
N SER A 60 12.23 -25.48 -8.47
CA SER A 60 10.85 -25.97 -8.61
C SER A 60 10.00 -25.87 -7.33
N LYS A 61 10.58 -25.45 -6.20
CA LYS A 61 9.86 -25.32 -4.94
C LYS A 61 9.16 -23.97 -4.83
N ARG A 62 7.91 -24.00 -4.37
CA ARG A 62 7.10 -22.82 -4.05
C ARG A 62 6.62 -22.96 -2.60
N THR A 63 6.92 -21.97 -1.77
CA THR A 63 6.48 -21.94 -0.36
C THR A 63 5.71 -20.65 -0.12
N VAL A 64 4.50 -20.79 0.41
CA VAL A 64 3.71 -19.67 0.92
C VAL A 64 4.06 -19.46 2.39
N ILE A 65 4.35 -18.23 2.76
CA ILE A 65 4.65 -17.80 4.12
C ILE A 65 3.62 -16.73 4.44
N ASP A 66 2.67 -17.07 5.30
CA ASP A 66 1.64 -16.13 5.74
C ASP A 66 2.26 -15.00 6.57
N GLY A 67 1.66 -13.81 6.52
CA GLY A 67 2.05 -12.67 7.35
C GLY A 67 1.74 -12.85 8.84
N PRO A 68 2.05 -11.86 9.70
CA PRO A 68 2.54 -10.52 9.38
C PRO A 68 4.03 -10.46 9.02
N PHE A 69 4.44 -9.39 8.35
CA PHE A 69 5.86 -9.11 8.16
C PHE A 69 6.44 -8.49 9.44
N ALA A 70 7.65 -8.91 9.81
CA ALA A 70 8.24 -8.54 11.10
C ALA A 70 8.61 -7.05 11.22
N GLU A 71 9.01 -6.39 10.12
CA GLU A 71 9.64 -5.07 10.15
C GLU A 71 8.74 -3.95 9.60
N THR A 72 7.95 -3.30 10.46
CA THR A 72 6.95 -2.29 10.06
C THR A 72 7.53 -1.00 9.45
N LYS A 73 8.81 -0.69 9.69
CA LYS A 73 9.46 0.52 9.15
C LYS A 73 9.77 0.43 7.66
N GLU A 74 9.88 -0.79 7.14
CA GLU A 74 10.28 -1.02 5.75
C GLU A 74 9.09 -1.34 4.83
N LEU A 75 7.94 -1.71 5.41
CA LEU A 75 6.75 -2.12 4.67
C LEU A 75 6.12 -0.96 3.89
N ILE A 76 5.31 -1.34 2.91
CA ILE A 76 4.62 -0.43 2.01
C ILE A 76 3.13 -0.47 2.33
N ALA A 77 2.52 0.71 2.43
CA ALA A 77 1.09 0.89 2.64
C ALA A 77 0.36 1.35 1.36
N GLY A 78 1.09 1.70 0.30
CA GLY A 78 0.57 2.17 -0.99
C GLY A 78 1.67 2.74 -1.87
#